data_AF-A0A9X4MVM0-F1
#
_entry.id   AF-A0A9X4MVM0-F1
#
_cell.length_a   1.000
_cell.length_b   1.000
_cell.length_c   1.000
_cell.angle_alpha   90.00
_cell.angle_beta   90.00
_cell.angle_gamma   90.00
#
_symmetry.space_group_name_H-M   'P 1'
#
loop_
_entity.id
_entity.type
_entity.pdbx_description
1 polymer ?
#
loop_
_entity_poly.entity_id
_entity_poly.type
_entity_poly.pdbx_seq_one_letter_code
_entity_poly.pdbx_strand_id
1 'polypeptide(L)'
;MSNRKNIYNSIRQKMEAAGFQFETEQKPHLQNRKENELKFVHPQLVKRLEEDGYKVRAKKFYIKPLTDEPDCEIGFVTGKSSPLYKESFFIKANSSDSFDETPAWTNRENNAALDSLLESITGYLKTSSDVSSDQMNTYLFTWNPNKWDWVDLADSIEHLETIGYVERRWSCGNSKGIKKGDRVFLIRLGKEPRGIMGSGYAKSSYYVASHWDGSEGKTTNYIDIEFDILINPNEDTLFDKESLELVDINGVQEWFPQLSGISIKQEIVESLESHWFNFIKENKYIKNSFVSNDVVTKIKETYREGKAKDITQTRYERNPEARKRCLRHYGYSCKVCDFNFEHHFGEIGQGFIHVHHINQISDIGKEYEVDPIKDLIPVCPNCHAMIHSKRPAFSIKEIKEIRKTIYNKV
;
A
#
# COMPACT_ATOMS: atom_id res chain seq x y z
N MET A 1 50.91 10.21 7.05
CA MET A 1 50.08 9.31 7.91
C MET A 1 48.77 9.96 8.37
N SER A 2 48.77 11.17 8.95
CA SER A 2 47.54 11.85 9.43
C SER A 2 46.46 12.02 8.34
N ASN A 3 46.86 12.45 7.13
CA ASN A 3 45.92 12.62 6.01
C ASN A 3 45.25 11.31 5.58
N ARG A 4 46.01 10.21 5.45
CA ARG A 4 45.43 8.93 4.99
C ARG A 4 44.52 8.27 6.01
N LYS A 5 44.82 8.38 7.31
CA LYS A 5 43.90 7.91 8.36
C LYS A 5 42.56 8.65 8.28
N ASN A 6 42.58 9.94 7.94
CA ASN A 6 41.36 10.72 7.71
C ASN A 6 40.59 10.24 6.47
N ILE A 7 41.28 9.85 5.39
CA ILE A 7 40.64 9.27 4.21
C ILE A 7 39.93 7.95 4.55
N TYR A 8 40.62 7.02 5.24
CA TYR A 8 39.98 5.77 5.71
C TYR A 8 38.77 6.03 6.61
N ASN A 9 38.87 6.97 7.55
CA ASN A 9 37.76 7.33 8.43
C ASN A 9 36.58 7.94 7.65
N SER A 10 36.86 8.82 6.69
CA SER A 10 35.84 9.44 5.84
C SER A 10 35.11 8.39 4.99
N ILE A 11 35.85 7.51 4.33
CA ILE A 11 35.26 6.42 3.53
C ILE A 11 34.47 5.46 4.43
N ARG A 12 35.01 5.10 5.60
CA ARG A 12 34.31 4.25 6.57
C ARG A 12 32.97 4.85 6.99
N GLN A 13 32.92 6.14 7.33
CA GLN A 13 31.67 6.81 7.71
C GLN A 13 30.64 6.76 6.57
N LYS A 14 31.07 6.96 5.32
CA LYS A 14 30.19 6.84 4.15
C LYS A 14 29.68 5.42 3.96
N MET A 15 30.53 4.42 4.15
CA MET A 15 30.12 3.01 4.10
C MET A 15 29.11 2.66 5.19
N GLU A 16 29.36 3.07 6.44
CA GLU A 16 28.44 2.86 7.56
C GLU A 16 27.10 3.56 7.31
N ALA A 17 27.10 4.76 6.74
CA ALA A 17 25.89 5.48 6.33
C ALA A 17 25.10 4.74 5.21
N ALA A 18 25.78 4.01 4.33
CA ALA A 18 25.18 3.14 3.31
C ALA A 18 24.79 1.74 3.84
N GLY A 19 24.88 1.51 5.16
CA GLY A 19 24.45 0.27 5.82
C GLY A 19 25.51 -0.83 5.89
N PHE A 20 26.76 -0.57 5.51
CA PHE A 20 27.84 -1.52 5.72
C PHE A 20 28.23 -1.56 7.20
N GLN A 21 28.45 -2.76 7.72
CA GLN A 21 28.87 -2.99 9.10
C GLN A 21 30.36 -3.30 9.12
N PHE A 22 31.13 -2.46 9.82
CA PHE A 22 32.55 -2.69 10.03
C PHE A 22 32.77 -3.94 10.91
N GLU A 23 33.65 -4.84 10.47
CA GLU A 23 34.01 -6.03 11.24
C GLU A 23 35.36 -5.87 11.93
N THR A 24 36.41 -5.59 11.15
CA THR A 24 37.78 -5.53 11.66
C THR A 24 38.69 -4.76 10.72
N GLU A 25 39.77 -4.25 11.28
CA GLU A 25 40.95 -3.82 10.54
C GLU A 25 41.94 -4.99 10.53
N GLN A 26 42.50 -5.33 9.36
CA GLN A 26 43.40 -6.47 9.21
C GLN A 26 44.45 -6.22 8.12
N LYS A 27 45.54 -6.99 8.12
CA LYS A 27 46.46 -6.97 6.97
C LYS A 27 45.80 -7.67 5.77
N PRO A 28 45.86 -7.08 4.57
CA PRO A 28 45.36 -7.70 3.35
C PRO A 28 45.93 -9.10 3.14
N HIS A 29 45.05 -10.08 2.98
CA HIS A 29 45.44 -11.48 2.90
C HIS A 29 46.25 -11.73 1.61
N LEU A 30 47.41 -12.38 1.74
CA LEU A 30 48.32 -12.72 0.63
C LEU A 30 48.89 -11.51 -0.15
N GLN A 31 48.71 -10.28 0.35
CA GLN A 31 49.31 -9.08 -0.24
C GLN A 31 50.35 -8.50 0.71
N ASN A 32 51.46 -7.99 0.18
CA ASN A 32 52.51 -7.35 1.00
C ASN A 32 52.23 -5.85 1.23
N ARG A 33 50.95 -5.49 1.42
CA ARG A 33 50.53 -4.11 1.64
C ARG A 33 51.05 -3.64 3.00
N LYS A 34 51.63 -2.44 3.04
CA LYS A 34 52.10 -1.81 4.29
C LYS A 34 50.96 -1.35 5.20
N GLU A 35 49.76 -1.27 4.66
CA GLU A 35 48.58 -0.73 5.33
C GLU A 35 47.56 -1.82 5.57
N ASN A 36 46.79 -1.66 6.64
CA ASN A 36 45.67 -2.52 6.91
C ASN A 36 44.49 -2.18 5.99
N GLU A 37 43.71 -3.19 5.64
CA GLU A 37 42.38 -3.04 5.05
C GLU A 37 41.31 -2.99 6.15
N LEU A 38 40.25 -2.25 5.87
CA LEU A 38 39.02 -2.27 6.65
C LEU A 38 38.06 -3.28 6.01
N LYS A 39 37.61 -4.25 6.79
CA LYS A 39 36.69 -5.30 6.36
C LYS A 39 35.27 -5.00 6.83
N PHE A 40 34.32 -5.19 5.92
CA PHE A 40 32.90 -4.95 6.16
C PHE A 40 32.03 -6.13 5.71
N VAL A 41 30.83 -6.19 6.28
CA VAL A 41 29.69 -6.96 5.78
C VAL A 41 28.52 -6.04 5.47
N HIS A 42 27.62 -6.49 4.60
CA HIS A 42 26.35 -5.80 4.38
C HIS A 42 25.22 -6.84 4.32
N PRO A 43 24.70 -7.27 5.49
CA PRO A 43 23.74 -8.37 5.56
C PRO A 43 22.46 -8.09 4.76
N GLN A 44 21.99 -6.84 4.73
CA GLN A 44 20.79 -6.46 4.01
C GLN A 44 20.98 -6.50 2.49
N LEU A 45 22.12 -6.00 1.99
CA LEU A 45 22.48 -6.09 0.56
C LEU A 45 22.63 -7.53 0.10
N VAL A 46 23.33 -8.36 0.87
CA VAL A 46 23.51 -9.78 0.55
C VAL A 46 22.15 -10.49 0.49
N LYS A 47 21.30 -10.26 1.51
CA LYS A 47 19.96 -10.84 1.55
C LYS A 47 19.12 -10.41 0.36
N ARG A 48 19.11 -9.12 0.03
CA ARG A 48 18.33 -8.56 -1.08
C ARG A 48 18.76 -9.13 -2.44
N LEU A 49 20.07 -9.22 -2.67
CA LEU A 49 20.60 -9.85 -3.88
C LEU A 49 20.22 -11.34 -3.96
N GLU A 50 20.26 -12.07 -2.85
CA GLU A 50 19.81 -13.47 -2.80
C GLU A 50 18.30 -13.60 -3.08
N GLU A 51 17.47 -12.68 -2.55
CA GLU A 51 16.02 -12.60 -2.81
C GLU A 51 15.71 -12.31 -4.29
N ASP A 52 16.53 -11.49 -4.96
CA ASP A 52 16.43 -11.22 -6.40
C ASP A 52 17.03 -12.34 -7.27
N GLY A 53 17.41 -13.48 -6.67
CA GLY A 53 17.86 -14.69 -7.37
C GLY A 53 19.36 -14.73 -7.69
N TYR A 54 20.15 -13.78 -7.21
CA TYR A 54 21.59 -13.77 -7.42
C TYR A 54 22.32 -14.73 -6.48
N LYS A 55 23.30 -15.47 -7.00
CA LYS A 55 24.21 -16.30 -6.19
C LYS A 55 25.32 -15.45 -5.59
N VAL A 56 25.14 -14.97 -4.35
CA VAL A 56 26.10 -14.10 -3.67
C VAL A 56 27.19 -14.91 -2.96
N ARG A 57 28.30 -15.17 -3.67
CA ARG A 57 29.49 -15.84 -3.08
C ARG A 57 30.38 -14.87 -2.30
N ALA A 58 30.46 -13.61 -2.74
CA ALA A 58 31.26 -12.57 -2.11
C ALA A 58 30.42 -11.80 -1.07
N LYS A 59 30.51 -12.19 0.20
CA LYS A 59 29.76 -11.55 1.31
C LYS A 59 30.58 -10.55 2.13
N LYS A 60 31.84 -10.31 1.72
CA LYS A 60 32.79 -9.42 2.38
C LYS A 60 33.20 -8.31 1.43
N PHE A 61 33.42 -7.13 2.01
CA PHE A 61 33.77 -5.91 1.30
C PHE A 61 34.96 -5.26 2.00
N TYR A 62 35.85 -4.63 1.23
CA TYR A 62 37.10 -4.12 1.77
C TYR A 62 37.38 -2.70 1.28
N ILE A 63 37.88 -1.86 2.17
CA ILE A 63 38.54 -0.59 1.84
C ILE A 63 40.03 -0.78 2.07
N LYS A 64 40.84 -0.58 1.03
CA LYS A 64 42.26 -0.90 1.08
C LYS A 64 43.07 -0.10 0.04
N PRO A 65 44.41 -0.03 0.15
CA PRO A 65 45.23 0.56 -0.90
C PRO A 65 45.20 -0.33 -2.15
N LEU A 66 45.05 0.28 -3.32
CA LEU A 66 44.94 -0.46 -4.58
C LEU A 66 46.29 -0.88 -5.17
N THR A 67 47.40 -0.28 -4.73
CA THR A 67 48.76 -0.64 -5.16
C THR A 67 49.75 -0.66 -3.99
N ASP A 68 50.99 -1.11 -4.23
CA ASP A 68 52.05 -1.16 -3.22
C ASP A 68 52.80 0.17 -3.12
N GLU A 69 52.46 1.11 -4.02
CA GLU A 69 53.07 2.43 -4.07
C GLU A 69 52.65 3.26 -2.85
N PRO A 70 53.58 4.03 -2.27
CA PRO A 70 53.25 5.05 -1.29
C PRO A 70 52.18 6.00 -1.84
N ASP A 71 51.20 6.34 -0.99
CA ASP A 71 50.12 7.29 -1.30
C ASP A 71 49.22 6.91 -2.49
N CYS A 72 49.15 5.60 -2.81
CA CYS A 72 48.20 5.10 -3.80
C CYS A 72 46.73 5.31 -3.38
N GLU A 73 45.84 5.17 -4.37
CA GLU A 73 44.41 5.30 -4.15
C GLU A 73 43.90 4.26 -3.14
N ILE A 74 43.04 4.72 -2.23
CA ILE A 74 42.25 3.86 -1.37
C ILE A 74 40.92 3.60 -2.06
N GLY A 75 40.59 2.34 -2.29
CA GLY A 75 39.40 1.95 -3.03
C GLY A 75 38.57 0.89 -2.31
N PHE A 76 37.30 0.85 -2.70
CA PHE A 76 36.39 -0.22 -2.34
C PHE A 76 36.54 -1.40 -3.29
N VAL A 77 36.69 -2.60 -2.73
CA VAL A 77 36.76 -3.86 -3.47
C VAL A 77 35.83 -4.92 -2.88
N THR A 78 35.37 -5.82 -3.73
CA THR A 78 34.63 -7.03 -3.35
C THR A 78 35.08 -8.20 -4.22
N GLY A 79 34.60 -9.41 -3.96
CA GLY A 79 34.99 -10.57 -4.77
C GLY A 79 34.49 -10.44 -6.21
N LYS A 80 35.30 -10.83 -7.21
CA LYS A 80 34.99 -10.73 -8.66
C LYS A 80 33.66 -11.36 -9.12
N SER A 81 33.09 -12.25 -8.30
CA SER A 81 31.78 -12.86 -8.55
C SER A 81 30.59 -12.02 -8.08
N SER A 82 30.84 -10.89 -7.42
CA SER A 82 29.82 -10.01 -6.86
C SER A 82 28.90 -9.45 -7.95
N PRO A 83 27.57 -9.44 -7.73
CA PRO A 83 26.63 -8.74 -8.60
C PRO A 83 26.94 -7.25 -8.79
N LEU A 84 27.61 -6.62 -7.81
CA LEU A 84 28.04 -5.21 -7.89
C LEU A 84 28.90 -4.91 -9.14
N TYR A 85 29.60 -5.91 -9.69
CA TYR A 85 30.39 -5.75 -10.91
C TYR A 85 29.62 -6.06 -12.20
N LYS A 86 28.67 -6.98 -12.12
CA LYS A 86 28.07 -7.62 -13.31
C LYS A 86 26.83 -6.91 -13.79
N GLU A 87 26.08 -6.36 -12.85
CA GLU A 87 24.77 -5.81 -13.16
C GLU A 87 24.85 -4.34 -13.55
N SER A 88 24.11 -3.96 -14.59
CA SER A 88 24.15 -2.62 -15.18
C SER A 88 23.54 -1.52 -14.30
N PHE A 89 22.76 -1.89 -13.29
CA PHE A 89 22.10 -0.95 -12.38
C PHE A 89 23.03 -0.42 -11.27
N PHE A 90 24.16 -1.08 -11.02
CA PHE A 90 25.20 -0.55 -10.15
C PHE A 90 26.21 0.26 -10.94
N ILE A 91 26.78 1.28 -10.29
CA ILE A 91 27.84 2.08 -10.90
C ILE A 91 29.04 1.21 -11.20
N LYS A 92 29.59 1.33 -12.42
CA LYS A 92 30.78 0.57 -12.84
C LYS A 92 32.03 1.04 -12.09
N ALA A 93 32.90 0.10 -11.79
CA ALA A 93 34.23 0.37 -11.23
C ALA A 93 35.05 1.29 -12.16
N ASN A 94 35.80 2.22 -11.55
CA ASN A 94 36.65 3.19 -12.25
C ASN A 94 38.15 2.95 -12.03
N SER A 95 38.50 1.91 -11.27
CA SER A 95 39.87 1.53 -10.95
C SER A 95 39.97 0.00 -10.79
N SER A 96 41.16 -0.52 -10.46
CA SER A 96 41.39 -1.93 -10.17
C SER A 96 42.52 -2.10 -9.13
N ASP A 97 42.47 -3.20 -8.37
CA ASP A 97 43.54 -3.62 -7.48
C ASP A 97 44.70 -4.22 -8.30
N SER A 98 45.92 -3.74 -8.09
CA SER A 98 47.11 -4.21 -8.82
C SER A 98 47.50 -5.65 -8.51
N PHE A 99 47.01 -6.23 -7.41
CA PHE A 99 47.37 -7.58 -7.00
C PHE A 99 46.75 -8.66 -7.90
N ASP A 100 45.48 -8.48 -8.28
CA ASP A 100 44.74 -9.48 -9.04
C ASP A 100 43.79 -8.88 -10.08
N GLU A 101 43.89 -7.59 -10.36
CA GLU A 101 43.00 -6.84 -11.27
C GLU A 101 41.52 -6.86 -10.84
N THR A 102 41.23 -7.10 -9.55
CA THR A 102 39.87 -6.96 -9.05
C THR A 102 39.36 -5.54 -9.26
N PRO A 103 38.19 -5.32 -9.88
CA PRO A 103 37.70 -3.97 -10.12
C PRO A 103 37.43 -3.24 -8.80
N ALA A 104 37.70 -1.94 -8.78
CA ALA A 104 37.65 -1.12 -7.60
C ALA A 104 36.93 0.21 -7.86
N TRP A 105 36.33 0.76 -6.81
CA TRP A 105 35.69 2.07 -6.85
C TRP A 105 36.47 3.05 -5.98
N THR A 106 36.83 4.20 -6.58
CA THR A 106 37.53 5.30 -5.92
C THR A 106 36.82 6.62 -6.18
N ASN A 107 37.03 7.60 -5.30
CA ASN A 107 36.61 8.99 -5.53
C ASN A 107 37.81 9.81 -6.00
N ARG A 108 37.80 10.20 -7.27
CA ARG A 108 38.78 11.12 -7.90
C ARG A 108 38.12 12.50 -8.08
N GLU A 109 38.92 13.55 -8.28
CA GLU A 109 38.43 14.94 -8.39
C GLU A 109 37.25 15.12 -9.36
N ASN A 110 37.22 14.37 -10.46
CA ASN A 110 36.16 14.44 -11.48
C ASN A 110 35.32 13.15 -11.59
N ASN A 111 35.48 12.19 -10.67
CA ASN A 111 34.77 10.92 -10.74
C ASN A 111 34.59 10.33 -9.33
N ALA A 112 33.40 10.58 -8.76
CA ALA A 112 33.00 10.09 -7.45
C ALA A 112 32.36 8.69 -7.50
N ALA A 113 33.00 7.74 -8.20
CA ALA A 113 32.42 6.42 -8.47
C ALA A 113 32.07 5.64 -7.19
N LEU A 114 32.85 5.81 -6.11
CA LEU A 114 32.53 5.18 -4.84
C LEU A 114 31.28 5.79 -4.21
N ASP A 115 31.15 7.11 -4.19
CA ASP A 115 29.96 7.77 -3.64
C ASP A 115 28.71 7.39 -4.46
N SER A 116 28.79 7.45 -5.79
CA SER A 116 27.68 7.04 -6.67
C SER A 116 27.35 5.54 -6.53
N LEU A 117 28.34 4.67 -6.30
CA LEU A 117 28.09 3.27 -5.99
C LEU A 117 27.30 3.14 -4.68
N LEU A 118 27.73 3.82 -3.60
CA LEU A 118 27.05 3.77 -2.31
C LEU A 118 25.61 4.30 -2.40
N GLU A 119 25.39 5.35 -3.20
CA GLU A 119 24.05 5.85 -3.53
C GLU A 119 23.23 4.82 -4.30
N SER A 120 23.82 4.14 -5.31
CA SER A 120 23.13 3.09 -6.07
C SER A 120 22.77 1.88 -5.21
N ILE A 121 23.63 1.48 -4.26
CA ILE A 121 23.37 0.43 -3.27
C ILE A 121 22.26 0.87 -2.32
N THR A 122 22.32 2.11 -1.83
CA THR A 122 21.28 2.67 -0.97
C THR A 122 19.94 2.75 -1.72
N GLY A 123 19.95 3.14 -3.01
CA GLY A 123 18.78 3.14 -3.88
C GLY A 123 18.21 1.74 -4.08
N TYR A 124 19.05 0.76 -4.40
CA TYR A 124 18.70 -0.66 -4.52
C TYR A 124 18.17 -1.26 -3.21
N LEU A 125 18.64 -0.75 -2.06
CA LEU A 125 18.12 -1.11 -0.75
C LEU A 125 16.90 -0.27 -0.34
N LYS A 126 16.65 0.89 -0.93
CA LYS A 126 15.48 1.75 -0.69
C LYS A 126 14.28 1.31 -1.51
N THR A 127 14.50 0.83 -2.72
CA THR A 127 13.51 0.02 -3.43
C THR A 127 13.12 -1.24 -2.65
N SER A 128 13.82 -1.58 -1.55
CA SER A 128 13.43 -2.64 -0.60
C SER A 128 13.25 -2.23 0.87
N SER A 129 13.64 -1.03 1.33
CA SER A 129 13.33 -0.54 2.69
C SER A 129 11.98 0.17 2.76
N ASP A 130 11.35 0.42 1.60
CA ASP A 130 9.90 0.51 1.46
C ASP A 130 9.24 -0.79 0.96
N VAL A 131 10.01 -1.88 0.79
CA VAL A 131 9.48 -3.17 0.30
C VAL A 131 10.07 -4.35 1.09
N SER A 132 9.63 -4.48 2.34
CA SER A 132 9.58 -5.82 2.96
C SER A 132 8.11 -6.14 3.30
N SER A 133 7.48 -6.78 2.30
CA SER A 133 6.05 -7.10 2.03
C SER A 133 5.16 -5.98 1.52
N ASP A 134 4.32 -6.38 0.57
CA ASP A 134 3.15 -5.66 0.07
C ASP A 134 3.44 -4.56 -0.96
N GLN A 135 4.20 -4.89 -2.01
CA GLN A 135 3.79 -4.32 -3.30
C GLN A 135 2.51 -5.06 -3.71
N MET A 136 1.39 -4.42 -3.42
CA MET A 136 0.05 -4.86 -3.77
C MET A 136 0.01 -5.04 -5.29
N ASN A 137 -0.03 -6.28 -5.77
CA ASN A 137 -0.20 -6.53 -7.20
C ASN A 137 -1.64 -6.18 -7.57
N THR A 138 -1.84 -5.72 -8.79
CA THR A 138 -3.18 -5.39 -9.29
C THR A 138 -3.61 -6.41 -10.34
N TYR A 139 -4.84 -6.92 -10.22
CA TYR A 139 -5.38 -7.94 -11.11
C TYR A 139 -6.71 -7.52 -11.72
N LEU A 140 -6.93 -7.94 -12.97
CA LEU A 140 -8.18 -7.76 -13.69
C LEU A 140 -8.95 -9.09 -13.74
N PHE A 141 -10.13 -9.07 -13.16
CA PHE A 141 -11.09 -10.16 -13.15
C PHE A 141 -12.21 -9.88 -14.14
N THR A 142 -12.79 -10.94 -14.68
CA THR A 142 -13.81 -10.82 -15.72
C THR A 142 -15.15 -11.38 -15.28
N TRP A 143 -16.21 -10.68 -15.67
CA TRP A 143 -17.59 -11.15 -15.59
C TRP A 143 -18.22 -11.12 -16.98
N ASN A 144 -18.93 -12.18 -17.36
CA ASN A 144 -19.63 -12.24 -18.64
C ASN A 144 -21.07 -12.76 -18.41
N PRO A 145 -22.10 -11.90 -18.49
CA PRO A 145 -23.49 -12.29 -18.24
C PRO A 145 -24.02 -13.33 -19.24
N ASN A 146 -23.40 -13.48 -20.42
CA ASN A 146 -23.78 -14.54 -21.36
C ASN A 146 -23.28 -15.93 -20.93
N LYS A 147 -22.30 -15.99 -20.01
CA LYS A 147 -21.73 -17.25 -19.49
C LYS A 147 -22.21 -17.59 -18.08
N TRP A 148 -22.40 -16.57 -17.25
CA TRP A 148 -22.84 -16.75 -15.87
C TRP A 148 -23.70 -15.55 -15.46
N ASP A 149 -24.94 -15.84 -15.09
CA ASP A 149 -25.90 -14.84 -14.63
C ASP A 149 -25.66 -14.55 -13.15
N TRP A 150 -25.42 -13.28 -12.84
CA TRP A 150 -25.21 -12.82 -11.47
C TRP A 150 -26.55 -12.36 -10.89
N VAL A 151 -27.36 -13.34 -10.53
CA VAL A 151 -28.78 -13.16 -10.15
C VAL A 151 -28.97 -12.20 -8.98
N ASP A 152 -28.05 -12.22 -8.00
CA ASP A 152 -28.08 -11.41 -6.77
C ASP A 152 -27.11 -10.20 -6.83
N LEU A 153 -26.81 -9.69 -8.03
CA LEU A 153 -25.95 -8.52 -8.18
C LEU A 153 -26.55 -7.27 -7.51
N ALA A 154 -27.85 -7.02 -7.69
CA ALA A 154 -28.53 -5.87 -7.09
C ALA A 154 -28.45 -5.92 -5.55
N ASP A 155 -28.75 -7.08 -4.96
CA ASP A 155 -28.63 -7.31 -3.52
C ASP A 155 -27.18 -7.14 -3.03
N SER A 156 -26.19 -7.53 -3.85
CA SER A 156 -24.77 -7.35 -3.53
C SER A 156 -24.36 -5.88 -3.50
N ILE A 157 -24.88 -5.07 -4.42
CA ILE A 157 -24.64 -3.63 -4.47
C ILE A 157 -25.30 -2.96 -3.26
N GLU A 158 -26.55 -3.31 -2.94
CA GLU A 158 -27.24 -2.80 -1.74
C GLU A 158 -26.50 -3.20 -0.45
N HIS A 159 -26.01 -4.44 -0.36
CA HIS A 159 -25.20 -4.90 0.75
C HIS A 159 -23.90 -4.10 0.89
N LEU A 160 -23.21 -3.84 -0.23
CA LEU A 160 -22.00 -3.02 -0.24
C LEU A 160 -22.29 -1.57 0.18
N GLU A 161 -23.40 -0.98 -0.26
CA GLU A 161 -23.82 0.38 0.14
C GLU A 161 -24.16 0.47 1.64
N THR A 162 -24.67 -0.61 2.23
CA THR A 162 -25.10 -0.65 3.65
C THR A 162 -24.00 -1.08 4.62
N ILE A 163 -23.19 -2.09 4.25
CA ILE A 163 -22.16 -2.71 5.09
C ILE A 163 -20.75 -2.20 4.77
N GLY A 164 -20.56 -1.63 3.57
CA GLY A 164 -19.29 -1.07 3.11
C GLY A 164 -18.42 -2.03 2.30
N TYR A 165 -18.80 -3.31 2.21
CA TYR A 165 -18.11 -4.31 1.39
C TYR A 165 -19.05 -5.47 1.03
N VAL A 166 -18.71 -6.24 0.00
CA VAL A 166 -19.32 -7.55 -0.26
C VAL A 166 -18.27 -8.57 -0.67
N GLU A 167 -18.37 -9.78 -0.11
CA GLU A 167 -17.43 -10.85 -0.38
C GLU A 167 -17.98 -11.82 -1.41
N ARG A 168 -17.15 -12.17 -2.41
CA ARG A 168 -17.50 -13.15 -3.43
C ARG A 168 -16.31 -14.02 -3.79
N ARG A 169 -16.58 -15.30 -3.96
CA ARG A 169 -15.63 -16.24 -4.57
C ARG A 169 -15.58 -15.99 -6.08
N TRP A 170 -14.38 -15.89 -6.64
CA TRP A 170 -14.18 -15.64 -8.07
C TRP A 170 -13.10 -16.54 -8.65
N SER A 171 -13.33 -17.05 -9.86
CA SER A 171 -12.31 -17.85 -10.57
C SER A 171 -11.19 -16.94 -11.07
N CYS A 172 -9.95 -17.30 -10.76
CA CYS A 172 -8.75 -16.63 -11.26
C CYS A 172 -8.06 -17.40 -12.39
N GLY A 173 -8.78 -18.34 -13.02
CA GLY A 173 -8.26 -19.15 -14.12
C GLY A 173 -6.99 -19.90 -13.71
N ASN A 174 -5.87 -19.61 -14.37
CA ASN A 174 -4.57 -20.23 -14.11
C ASN A 174 -3.66 -19.39 -13.20
N SER A 175 -4.12 -18.24 -12.71
CA SER A 175 -3.31 -17.34 -11.91
C SER A 175 -3.09 -17.88 -10.50
N LYS A 176 -1.82 -18.08 -10.15
CA LYS A 176 -1.35 -18.60 -8.85
C LYS A 176 -0.54 -17.57 -8.06
N GLY A 177 -0.32 -16.39 -8.63
CA GLY A 177 0.48 -15.32 -8.02
C GLY A 177 -0.28 -14.43 -7.03
N ILE A 178 -1.61 -14.54 -7.00
CA ILE A 178 -2.48 -13.66 -6.22
C ILE A 178 -2.35 -13.97 -4.73
N LYS A 179 -2.15 -12.91 -3.94
CA LYS A 179 -2.02 -12.92 -2.50
C LYS A 179 -3.15 -12.12 -1.88
N LYS A 180 -3.48 -12.48 -0.64
CA LYS A 180 -4.36 -11.64 0.19
C LYS A 180 -3.82 -10.21 0.26
N GLY A 181 -4.70 -9.23 0.05
CA GLY A 181 -4.37 -7.81 0.02
C GLY A 181 -4.10 -7.25 -1.37
N ASP A 182 -3.92 -8.10 -2.40
CA ASP A 182 -3.76 -7.64 -3.78
C ASP A 182 -4.99 -6.88 -4.28
N ARG A 183 -4.77 -5.86 -5.10
CA ARG A 183 -5.82 -5.02 -5.67
C ARG A 183 -6.53 -5.75 -6.79
N VAL A 184 -7.84 -5.58 -6.87
CA VAL A 184 -8.69 -6.22 -7.87
C VAL A 184 -9.57 -5.20 -8.57
N PHE A 185 -9.64 -5.30 -9.89
CA PHE A 185 -10.66 -4.67 -10.73
C PHE A 185 -11.51 -5.75 -11.39
N LEU A 186 -12.80 -5.48 -11.53
CA LEU A 186 -13.75 -6.35 -12.22
C LEU A 186 -14.24 -5.68 -13.50
N ILE A 187 -14.07 -6.36 -14.64
CA ILE A 187 -14.53 -5.89 -15.94
C ILE A 187 -15.67 -6.75 -16.50
N ARG A 188 -16.68 -6.09 -17.06
CA ARG A 188 -17.78 -6.72 -17.78
C ARG A 188 -17.42 -7.00 -19.24
N LEU A 189 -17.68 -8.22 -19.70
CA LEU A 189 -17.44 -8.71 -21.04
C LEU A 189 -18.73 -9.24 -21.70
N GLY A 190 -18.67 -9.52 -23.01
CA GLY A 190 -19.67 -10.29 -23.74
C GLY A 190 -20.94 -9.55 -24.16
N LYS A 191 -21.48 -8.66 -23.32
CA LYS A 191 -22.66 -7.83 -23.62
C LYS A 191 -22.35 -6.36 -23.34
N GLU A 192 -22.75 -5.46 -24.23
CA GLU A 192 -22.61 -4.02 -24.02
C GLU A 192 -23.61 -3.50 -22.96
N PRO A 193 -23.26 -2.45 -22.19
CA PRO A 193 -21.94 -1.80 -22.15
C PRO A 193 -20.85 -2.68 -21.52
N ARG A 194 -19.67 -2.70 -22.13
CA ARG A 194 -18.45 -3.28 -21.55
C ARG A 194 -17.62 -2.21 -20.85
N GLY A 195 -16.91 -2.61 -19.80
CA GLY A 195 -16.09 -1.69 -19.01
C GLY A 195 -15.86 -2.20 -17.59
N ILE A 196 -14.98 -1.51 -16.86
CA ILE A 196 -14.75 -1.82 -15.44
C ILE A 196 -16.01 -1.41 -14.68
N MET A 197 -16.52 -2.35 -13.89
CA MET A 197 -17.76 -2.22 -13.13
C MET A 197 -17.56 -2.40 -11.64
N GLY A 198 -16.34 -2.67 -11.19
CA GLY A 198 -16.08 -2.83 -9.77
C GLY A 198 -14.61 -2.86 -9.43
N SER A 199 -14.34 -2.63 -8.16
CA SER A 199 -13.02 -2.74 -7.57
C SER A 199 -13.10 -3.39 -6.19
N GLY A 200 -11.97 -3.86 -5.70
CA GLY A 200 -11.87 -4.51 -4.40
C GLY A 200 -10.47 -4.99 -4.10
N TYR A 201 -10.38 -5.93 -3.17
CA TYR A 201 -9.13 -6.54 -2.74
C TYR A 201 -9.29 -8.05 -2.62
N ALA A 202 -8.21 -8.79 -2.90
CA ALA A 202 -8.16 -10.22 -2.66
C ALA A 202 -8.21 -10.48 -1.15
N LYS A 203 -9.27 -11.12 -0.67
CA LYS A 203 -9.42 -11.53 0.74
C LYS A 203 -8.64 -12.80 1.05
N SER A 204 -8.33 -13.60 0.03
CA SER A 204 -7.53 -14.82 0.10
C SER A 204 -6.43 -14.84 -0.96
N SER A 205 -5.39 -15.64 -0.73
CA SER A 205 -4.55 -16.14 -1.83
C SER A 205 -5.33 -17.17 -2.66
N TYR A 206 -4.80 -17.57 -3.82
CA TYR A 206 -5.47 -18.59 -4.64
C TYR A 206 -5.61 -19.93 -3.91
N TYR A 207 -6.71 -20.62 -4.16
CA TYR A 207 -6.95 -21.99 -3.74
C TYR A 207 -7.68 -22.78 -4.83
N VAL A 208 -7.55 -24.10 -4.80
CA VAL A 208 -8.13 -24.99 -5.81
C VAL A 208 -9.49 -25.49 -5.32
N ALA A 209 -10.53 -25.37 -6.14
CA ALA A 209 -11.84 -25.96 -5.88
C ALA A 209 -12.48 -26.49 -7.18
N SER A 210 -13.60 -27.19 -7.07
CA SER A 210 -14.35 -27.72 -8.21
C SER A 210 -14.70 -26.62 -9.21
N HIS A 211 -14.62 -26.93 -10.50
CA HIS A 211 -14.85 -25.97 -11.57
C HIS A 211 -16.28 -25.38 -11.52
N TRP A 212 -16.42 -24.10 -11.86
CA TRP A 212 -17.68 -23.34 -11.70
C TRP A 212 -18.80 -23.82 -12.62
N ASP A 213 -18.47 -24.51 -13.72
CA ASP A 213 -19.44 -25.09 -14.67
C ASP A 213 -20.02 -26.45 -14.22
N GLY A 214 -19.62 -26.95 -13.05
CA GLY A 214 -20.12 -28.22 -12.50
C GLY A 214 -19.59 -29.48 -13.18
N SER A 215 -18.56 -29.39 -14.02
CA SER A 215 -17.96 -30.56 -14.66
C SER A 215 -17.25 -31.48 -13.64
N GLU A 216 -17.71 -32.73 -13.57
CA GLU A 216 -17.15 -33.73 -12.64
C GLU A 216 -15.64 -33.93 -12.85
N GLY A 217 -14.89 -33.88 -11.75
CA GLY A 217 -13.45 -34.10 -11.74
C GLY A 217 -12.59 -32.93 -12.24
N LYS A 218 -13.18 -31.83 -12.73
CA LYS A 218 -12.42 -30.62 -13.09
C LYS A 218 -12.34 -29.65 -11.92
N THR A 219 -11.16 -29.05 -11.75
CA THR A 219 -10.90 -28.02 -10.74
C THR A 219 -10.44 -26.73 -11.41
N THR A 220 -10.69 -25.58 -10.77
CA THR A 220 -10.10 -24.29 -11.14
C THR A 220 -9.53 -23.60 -9.92
N ASN A 221 -8.68 -22.60 -10.15
CA ASN A 221 -8.19 -21.73 -9.09
C ASN A 221 -9.24 -20.65 -8.80
N TYR A 222 -9.44 -20.38 -7.51
CA TYR A 222 -10.33 -19.35 -6.99
C TYR A 222 -9.58 -18.45 -6.04
N ILE A 223 -10.12 -17.23 -5.89
CA ILE A 223 -9.86 -16.35 -4.76
C ILE A 223 -11.19 -15.89 -4.16
N ASP A 224 -11.18 -15.46 -2.91
CA ASP A 224 -12.23 -14.63 -2.35
C ASP A 224 -11.87 -13.15 -2.60
N ILE A 225 -12.79 -12.39 -3.19
CA ILE A 225 -12.68 -10.95 -3.43
C ILE A 225 -13.60 -10.23 -2.45
N GLU A 226 -13.08 -9.22 -1.79
CA GLU A 226 -13.86 -8.24 -1.03
C GLU A 226 -14.01 -6.99 -1.91
N PHE A 227 -15.19 -6.78 -2.47
CA PHE A 227 -15.48 -5.62 -3.31
C PHE A 227 -15.71 -4.38 -2.45
N ASP A 228 -15.08 -3.26 -2.84
CA ASP A 228 -15.27 -1.93 -2.24
C ASP A 228 -16.17 -1.04 -3.10
N ILE A 229 -16.27 -1.33 -4.40
CA ILE A 229 -17.16 -0.68 -5.35
C ILE A 229 -17.74 -1.75 -6.30
N LEU A 230 -19.05 -1.70 -6.51
CA LEU A 230 -19.76 -2.40 -7.58
C LEU A 230 -20.76 -1.44 -8.23
N ILE A 231 -20.80 -1.45 -9.55
CA ILE A 231 -21.66 -0.60 -10.38
C ILE A 231 -22.68 -1.49 -11.08
N ASN A 232 -23.95 -1.08 -11.13
CA ASN A 232 -24.99 -1.85 -11.83
C ASN A 232 -24.88 -1.61 -13.34
N PRO A 233 -24.42 -2.59 -14.15
CA PRO A 233 -24.10 -2.37 -15.55
C PRO A 233 -25.35 -2.30 -16.46
N ASN A 234 -26.54 -2.43 -15.89
CA ASN A 234 -27.82 -2.24 -16.58
C ASN A 234 -28.46 -0.88 -16.29
N GLU A 235 -28.00 -0.18 -15.25
CA GLU A 235 -28.58 1.09 -14.77
C GLU A 235 -27.58 2.24 -14.81
N ASP A 236 -26.29 1.94 -14.64
CA ASP A 236 -25.22 2.88 -14.43
C ASP A 236 -24.18 2.83 -15.55
N THR A 237 -23.44 3.94 -15.71
CA THR A 237 -22.31 4.04 -16.64
C THR A 237 -21.12 3.26 -16.11
N LEU A 238 -20.43 2.53 -17.00
CA LEU A 238 -19.20 1.80 -16.68
C LEU A 238 -17.96 2.61 -17.07
N PHE A 239 -16.82 2.28 -16.47
CA PHE A 239 -15.53 2.80 -16.92
C PHE A 239 -15.14 2.08 -18.20
N ASP A 240 -15.54 2.69 -19.32
CA ASP A 240 -15.62 2.08 -20.64
C ASP A 240 -14.28 2.03 -21.38
N LYS A 241 -14.34 1.60 -22.65
CA LYS A 241 -13.16 1.46 -23.51
C LYS A 241 -12.46 2.79 -23.75
N GLU A 242 -13.19 3.87 -23.97
CA GLU A 242 -12.62 5.20 -24.20
C GLU A 242 -11.85 5.67 -22.95
N SER A 243 -12.43 5.45 -21.76
CA SER A 243 -11.78 5.76 -20.48
C SER A 243 -10.51 4.93 -20.26
N LEU A 244 -10.51 3.65 -20.64
CA LEU A 244 -9.35 2.75 -20.55
C LEU A 244 -8.22 3.14 -21.52
N GLU A 245 -8.55 3.66 -22.71
CA GLU A 245 -7.56 4.15 -23.68
C GLU A 245 -6.84 5.41 -23.19
N LEU A 246 -7.47 6.22 -22.36
CA LEU A 246 -6.82 7.36 -21.69
C LEU A 246 -5.86 6.92 -20.58
N VAL A 247 -6.15 5.79 -19.92
CA VAL A 247 -5.29 5.20 -18.87
C VAL A 247 -4.05 4.54 -19.49
N ASP A 248 -4.25 3.78 -20.56
CA ASP A 248 -3.23 2.94 -21.22
C ASP A 248 -2.91 3.43 -22.63
N ILE A 249 -2.30 4.62 -22.70
CA ILE A 249 -1.98 5.32 -23.96
C ILE A 249 -1.10 4.47 -24.89
N ASN A 250 -0.23 3.64 -24.30
CA ASN A 250 0.71 2.79 -25.04
C ASN A 250 0.11 1.41 -25.38
N GLY A 251 -1.11 1.10 -24.92
CA GLY A 251 -1.79 -0.17 -25.18
C GLY A 251 -1.05 -1.38 -24.62
N VAL A 252 -0.42 -1.26 -23.46
CA VAL A 252 0.38 -2.34 -22.85
C VAL A 252 -0.46 -3.37 -22.12
N GLN A 253 -1.74 -3.08 -21.85
CA GLN A 253 -2.67 -3.90 -21.10
C GLN A 253 -3.77 -4.48 -22.00
N GLU A 254 -4.02 -5.78 -21.82
CA GLU A 254 -5.22 -6.42 -22.36
C GLU A 254 -6.40 -6.16 -21.42
N TRP A 255 -7.34 -5.29 -21.82
CA TRP A 255 -8.49 -4.94 -20.99
C TRP A 255 -9.69 -5.87 -21.15
N PHE A 256 -9.85 -6.54 -22.30
CA PHE A 256 -10.99 -7.41 -22.55
C PHE A 256 -10.58 -8.89 -22.75
N PRO A 257 -9.85 -9.49 -21.79
CA PRO A 257 -9.28 -10.82 -21.94
C PRO A 257 -10.34 -11.93 -21.91
N GLN A 258 -10.01 -13.09 -22.49
CA GLN A 258 -10.85 -14.28 -22.38
C GLN A 258 -10.76 -14.96 -21.00
N LEU A 259 -9.65 -14.75 -20.29
CA LEU A 259 -9.35 -15.34 -18.99
C LEU A 259 -9.55 -14.30 -17.87
N SER A 260 -10.00 -14.77 -16.71
CA SER A 260 -10.11 -13.97 -15.49
C SER A 260 -8.82 -14.05 -14.67
N GLY A 261 -8.51 -13.00 -13.91
CA GLY A 261 -7.38 -12.96 -12.97
C GLY A 261 -6.04 -12.66 -13.62
N ILE A 262 -6.02 -11.93 -14.73
CA ILE A 262 -4.76 -11.50 -15.36
C ILE A 262 -4.13 -10.34 -14.57
N SER A 263 -2.81 -10.25 -14.55
CA SER A 263 -2.13 -9.11 -13.90
C SER A 263 -2.29 -7.83 -14.72
N ILE A 264 -2.54 -6.72 -14.03
CA ILE A 264 -2.44 -5.37 -14.58
C ILE A 264 -0.98 -4.93 -14.55
N LYS A 265 -0.47 -4.37 -15.65
CA LYS A 265 0.93 -3.92 -15.73
C LYS A 265 1.20 -2.80 -14.73
N GLN A 266 2.29 -2.92 -13.97
CA GLN A 266 2.60 -1.98 -12.88
C GLN A 266 2.70 -0.53 -13.34
N GLU A 267 3.19 -0.30 -14.55
CA GLU A 267 3.35 1.04 -15.14
C GLU A 267 2.05 1.81 -15.36
N ILE A 268 0.90 1.12 -15.43
CA ILE A 268 -0.42 1.77 -15.62
C ILE A 268 -1.27 1.79 -14.35
N VAL A 269 -0.85 1.11 -13.27
CA VAL A 269 -1.67 0.97 -12.05
C VAL A 269 -1.99 2.33 -11.44
N GLU A 270 -1.00 3.22 -11.30
CA GLU A 270 -1.22 4.55 -10.72
C GLU A 270 -2.18 5.39 -11.57
N SER A 271 -2.03 5.32 -12.90
CA SER A 271 -2.93 6.00 -13.85
C SER A 271 -4.35 5.45 -13.74
N LEU A 272 -4.51 4.13 -13.70
CA LEU A 272 -5.79 3.45 -13.57
C LEU A 272 -6.50 3.85 -12.29
N GLU A 273 -5.83 3.79 -11.14
CA GLU A 273 -6.42 4.15 -9.84
C GLU A 273 -6.87 5.61 -9.82
N SER A 274 -6.07 6.53 -10.37
CA SER A 274 -6.43 7.95 -10.45
C SER A 274 -7.68 8.17 -11.31
N HIS A 275 -7.73 7.56 -12.50
CA HIS A 275 -8.88 7.72 -13.41
C HIS A 275 -10.13 7.03 -12.86
N TRP A 276 -9.98 5.83 -12.28
CA TRP A 276 -11.05 5.12 -11.60
C TRP A 276 -11.61 5.95 -10.45
N PHE A 277 -10.75 6.49 -9.58
CA PHE A 277 -11.18 7.33 -8.47
C PHE A 277 -11.97 8.56 -8.94
N ASN A 278 -11.47 9.25 -9.96
CA ASN A 278 -12.16 10.41 -10.54
C ASN A 278 -13.52 10.01 -11.13
N PHE A 279 -13.57 8.91 -11.88
CA PHE A 279 -14.80 8.38 -12.46
C PHE A 279 -15.84 8.05 -11.39
N ILE A 280 -15.45 7.34 -10.33
CA ILE A 280 -16.34 6.99 -9.22
C ILE A 280 -16.84 8.25 -8.48
N LYS A 281 -15.98 9.25 -8.32
CA LYS A 281 -16.32 10.53 -7.70
C LYS A 281 -17.30 11.36 -8.55
N GLU A 282 -17.04 11.49 -9.85
CA GLU A 282 -17.87 12.27 -10.78
C GLU A 282 -19.28 11.67 -10.94
N ASN A 283 -19.36 10.34 -11.02
CA ASN A 283 -20.62 9.62 -11.14
C ASN A 283 -21.31 9.38 -9.78
N LYS A 284 -20.71 9.81 -8.67
CA LYS A 284 -21.27 9.70 -7.31
C LYS A 284 -21.58 8.26 -6.88
N TYR A 285 -20.80 7.29 -7.37
CA TYR A 285 -20.91 5.89 -6.93
C TYR A 285 -20.42 5.69 -5.48
N ILE A 286 -19.70 6.67 -4.92
CA ILE A 286 -19.48 6.77 -3.48
C ILE A 286 -20.70 7.43 -2.82
N LYS A 287 -21.74 6.65 -2.53
CA LYS A 287 -22.98 7.15 -1.91
C LYS A 287 -22.90 7.29 -0.37
N ASN A 288 -21.79 7.79 0.19
CA ASN A 288 -21.58 8.09 1.63
C ASN A 288 -21.81 6.90 2.62
N SER A 289 -20.73 6.33 3.18
CA SER A 289 -20.51 6.26 4.66
C SER A 289 -19.28 5.42 5.11
N PHE A 290 -18.39 4.96 4.22
CA PHE A 290 -17.17 4.23 4.64
C PHE A 290 -15.87 4.75 4.02
N VAL A 291 -15.86 5.91 3.34
CA VAL A 291 -14.60 6.60 3.02
C VAL A 291 -14.10 7.29 4.27
N SER A 292 -13.37 6.44 4.90
CA SER A 292 -12.62 6.63 6.06
C SER A 292 -11.31 7.30 5.54
N ASN A 293 -10.88 8.45 6.08
CA ASN A 293 -9.77 9.24 5.50
C ASN A 293 -8.31 8.76 5.73
N ASP A 294 -8.10 7.60 6.34
CA ASP A 294 -6.77 7.04 6.65
C ASP A 294 -6.51 5.71 5.93
N VAL A 295 -6.07 5.73 4.68
CA VAL A 295 -5.07 4.75 4.20
C VAL A 295 -4.17 5.48 3.20
N VAL A 296 -3.24 6.26 3.76
CA VAL A 296 -1.87 6.30 3.26
C VAL A 296 -1.04 5.52 4.29
N THR A 297 -0.49 4.39 3.83
CA THR A 297 0.64 3.57 4.33
C THR A 297 0.63 2.85 5.71
N LYS A 298 0.99 1.55 5.62
CA LYS A 298 1.36 0.50 6.62
C LYS A 298 0.19 -0.01 7.51
N ILE A 299 -0.10 -1.31 7.61
CA ILE A 299 0.75 -2.42 8.12
C ILE A 299 0.28 -3.81 7.61
N LYS A 300 1.29 -4.68 7.44
CA LYS A 300 1.33 -6.14 7.21
C LYS A 300 0.78 -7.02 8.37
N GLU A 301 0.13 -8.14 8.01
CA GLU A 301 -0.02 -9.45 8.72
C GLU A 301 -0.69 -9.56 10.13
N THR A 302 -1.92 -10.12 10.14
CA THR A 302 -2.42 -11.36 10.82
C THR A 302 -2.00 -11.71 12.29
N TYR A 303 -2.75 -12.34 13.22
CA TYR A 303 -3.87 -13.33 13.28
C TYR A 303 -4.60 -13.32 14.66
N ARG A 304 -5.81 -13.93 14.69
CA ARG A 304 -6.52 -14.64 15.80
C ARG A 304 -7.05 -13.85 17.02
N GLU A 305 -8.25 -14.27 17.47
CA GLU A 305 -8.90 -13.82 18.71
C GLU A 305 -7.98 -13.99 19.93
N GLY A 306 -7.96 -12.99 20.81
CA GLY A 306 -7.10 -12.92 22.00
C GLY A 306 -5.98 -11.86 21.98
N LYS A 307 -5.92 -10.97 20.98
CA LYS A 307 -4.97 -9.85 20.94
C LYS A 307 -5.70 -8.51 21.03
N ALA A 308 -5.16 -7.58 21.81
CA ALA A 308 -5.66 -6.21 21.92
C ALA A 308 -5.74 -5.57 20.53
N LYS A 309 -6.97 -5.21 20.13
CA LYS A 309 -7.23 -4.40 18.94
C LYS A 309 -7.06 -2.95 19.36
N ASP A 310 -6.01 -2.29 18.88
CA ASP A 310 -6.03 -0.82 18.84
C ASP A 310 -6.98 -0.41 17.71
N ILE A 311 -8.18 0.02 18.13
CA ILE A 311 -9.17 0.63 17.25
C ILE A 311 -8.75 2.09 17.08
N THR A 312 -7.94 2.40 16.08
CA THR A 312 -7.71 3.79 15.68
C THR A 312 -8.93 4.29 14.90
N GLN A 313 -9.86 4.90 15.62
CA GLN A 313 -10.89 5.78 15.06
C GLN A 313 -10.21 7.00 14.43
N THR A 314 -9.91 7.01 13.14
CA THR A 314 -9.55 8.27 12.46
C THR A 314 -10.02 8.27 11.04
N ARG A 315 -11.33 8.18 10.84
CA ARG A 315 -11.83 8.09 9.48
C ARG A 315 -13.09 8.92 9.21
N TYR A 316 -13.56 9.74 10.14
CA TYR A 316 -14.73 10.61 9.91
C TYR A 316 -14.60 12.06 10.40
N GLU A 317 -13.40 12.63 10.33
CA GLU A 317 -13.16 13.99 10.84
C GLU A 317 -12.52 14.87 9.78
N ARG A 318 -13.36 15.57 9.01
CA ARG A 318 -12.92 16.51 7.95
C ARG A 318 -12.07 17.67 8.48
N ASN A 319 -12.09 17.94 9.80
CA ASN A 319 -11.20 18.92 10.46
C ASN A 319 -11.00 18.56 11.96
N PRO A 320 -9.82 18.04 12.35
CA PRO A 320 -9.50 17.66 13.74
C PRO A 320 -9.59 18.81 14.75
N GLU A 321 -9.29 20.04 14.33
CA GLU A 321 -9.34 21.21 15.20
C GLU A 321 -10.80 21.64 15.47
N ALA A 322 -11.66 21.55 14.45
CA ALA A 322 -13.09 21.79 14.63
C ALA A 322 -13.72 20.77 15.59
N ARG A 323 -13.32 19.49 15.50
CA ARG A 323 -13.72 18.50 16.51
C ARG A 323 -13.26 18.86 17.91
N LYS A 324 -11.97 19.15 18.10
CA LYS A 324 -11.43 19.47 19.43
C LYS A 324 -12.20 20.62 20.07
N ARG A 325 -12.53 21.64 19.28
CA ARG A 325 -13.33 22.79 19.73
C ARG A 325 -14.77 22.39 20.06
N CYS A 326 -15.42 21.58 19.23
CA CYS A 326 -16.75 21.02 19.47
C CYS A 326 -16.78 20.22 20.79
N LEU A 327 -15.84 19.29 20.99
CA LEU A 327 -15.79 18.44 22.18
C LEU A 327 -15.38 19.18 23.44
N ARG A 328 -14.51 20.18 23.34
CA ARG A 328 -14.19 21.09 24.46
C ARG A 328 -15.42 21.86 24.93
N HIS A 329 -16.34 22.19 24.03
CA HIS A 329 -17.56 22.91 24.38
C HIS A 329 -18.68 21.97 24.86
N TYR A 330 -18.96 20.89 24.13
CA TYR A 330 -20.11 20.03 24.36
C TYR A 330 -19.85 18.83 25.26
N GLY A 331 -18.58 18.47 25.48
CA GLY A 331 -18.17 17.25 26.17
C GLY A 331 -18.29 15.99 25.31
N TYR A 332 -18.05 14.84 25.94
CA TYR A 332 -17.96 13.53 25.28
C TYR A 332 -19.21 12.67 25.37
N SER A 333 -20.30 13.19 25.94
CA SER A 333 -21.58 12.48 26.03
C SER A 333 -22.41 12.70 24.77
N CYS A 334 -22.99 11.62 24.25
CA CYS A 334 -23.82 11.69 23.05
C CYS A 334 -25.03 12.61 23.27
N LYS A 335 -25.19 13.63 22.43
CA LYS A 335 -26.31 14.58 22.54
C LYS A 335 -27.65 14.02 22.12
N VAL A 336 -27.73 12.78 21.63
CA VAL A 336 -28.98 12.09 21.33
C VAL A 336 -29.37 11.18 22.49
N CYS A 337 -28.43 10.32 22.93
CA CYS A 337 -28.73 9.23 23.83
C CYS A 337 -28.12 9.31 25.23
N ASP A 338 -27.33 10.35 25.48
CA ASP A 338 -26.59 10.63 26.71
C ASP A 338 -25.51 9.58 27.05
N PHE A 339 -25.31 8.59 26.18
CA PHE A 339 -24.26 7.59 26.33
C PHE A 339 -22.87 8.25 26.31
N ASN A 340 -22.05 7.92 27.31
CA ASN A 340 -20.67 8.38 27.43
C ASN A 340 -19.75 7.15 27.50
N PHE A 341 -18.87 7.01 26.51
CA PHE A 341 -17.97 5.86 26.42
C PHE A 341 -16.99 5.77 27.59
N GLU A 342 -16.45 6.89 28.07
CA GLU A 342 -15.55 6.92 29.22
C GLU A 342 -16.26 6.47 30.50
N HIS A 343 -17.53 6.88 30.70
CA HIS A 343 -18.29 6.45 31.87
C HIS A 343 -18.65 4.96 31.85
N HIS A 344 -18.93 4.40 30.68
CA HIS A 344 -19.36 3.01 30.54
C HIS A 344 -18.20 2.02 30.37
N PHE A 345 -17.09 2.46 29.78
CA PHE A 345 -15.96 1.60 29.45
C PHE A 345 -14.64 2.02 30.10
N GLY A 346 -14.61 3.12 30.87
CA GLY A 346 -13.39 3.63 31.50
C GLY A 346 -12.43 4.26 30.49
N GLU A 347 -11.12 4.19 30.77
CA GLU A 347 -10.07 4.83 29.97
C GLU A 347 -10.10 4.45 28.48
N ILE A 348 -10.47 3.21 28.14
CA ILE A 348 -10.58 2.76 26.74
C ILE A 348 -11.68 3.47 25.94
N GLY A 349 -12.66 4.05 26.64
CA GLY A 349 -13.74 4.85 26.05
C GLY A 349 -13.40 6.34 25.97
N GLN A 350 -12.26 6.77 26.52
CA GLN A 350 -11.87 8.17 26.54
C GLN A 350 -11.71 8.72 25.12
N GLY A 351 -12.38 9.83 24.82
CA GLY A 351 -12.31 10.44 23.49
C GLY A 351 -13.08 9.71 22.39
N PHE A 352 -13.65 8.53 22.66
CA PHE A 352 -14.38 7.70 21.69
C PHE A 352 -15.81 8.22 21.51
N ILE A 353 -15.97 9.29 20.75
CA ILE A 353 -17.27 9.86 20.37
C ILE A 353 -17.17 10.44 18.96
N HIS A 354 -18.20 10.25 18.14
CA HIS A 354 -18.25 10.84 16.79
C HIS A 354 -18.78 12.27 16.87
N VAL A 355 -18.41 13.10 15.89
CA VAL A 355 -18.97 14.44 15.73
C VAL A 355 -19.76 14.51 14.43
N HIS A 356 -21.04 14.89 14.55
CA HIS A 356 -21.99 14.99 13.45
C HIS A 356 -22.20 16.44 13.04
N HIS A 357 -22.39 16.70 11.74
CA HIS A 357 -22.71 18.03 11.24
C HIS A 357 -24.23 18.26 11.30
N ILE A 358 -24.67 19.26 12.06
CA ILE A 358 -26.08 19.62 12.24
C ILE A 358 -26.71 20.05 10.91
N ASN A 359 -25.98 20.82 10.11
CA ASN A 359 -26.38 21.24 8.77
C ASN A 359 -25.72 20.34 7.74
N GLN A 360 -26.50 19.73 6.85
CA GLN A 360 -25.97 18.85 5.80
C GLN A 360 -25.16 19.67 4.79
N ILE A 361 -23.84 19.42 4.73
CA ILE A 361 -22.91 20.06 3.79
C ILE A 361 -23.24 19.75 2.32
N SER A 362 -24.14 18.78 2.05
CA SER A 362 -24.55 18.41 0.69
C SER A 362 -25.28 19.52 -0.07
N ASP A 363 -25.78 20.56 0.60
CA ASP A 363 -26.52 21.65 -0.04
C ASP A 363 -25.68 22.91 -0.30
N ILE A 364 -24.44 22.97 0.20
CA ILE A 364 -23.57 24.14 0.08
C ILE A 364 -22.40 23.78 -0.84
N GLY A 365 -22.59 23.96 -2.14
CA GLY A 365 -21.58 23.71 -3.18
C GLY A 365 -20.39 24.69 -3.19
N LYS A 366 -19.93 25.15 -2.02
CA LYS A 366 -18.76 26.03 -1.84
C LYS A 366 -18.01 25.66 -0.56
N GLU A 367 -16.71 25.94 -0.53
CA GLU A 367 -15.92 25.92 0.71
C GLU A 367 -16.64 26.73 1.80
N TYR A 368 -16.91 26.09 2.92
CA TYR A 368 -17.64 26.67 4.05
C TYR A 368 -16.77 26.57 5.31
N GLU A 369 -16.63 27.69 6.02
CA GLU A 369 -15.97 27.72 7.31
C GLU A 369 -16.88 27.12 8.38
N VAL A 370 -16.53 25.91 8.85
CA VAL A 370 -17.28 25.18 9.87
C VAL A 370 -17.12 25.88 11.22
N ASP A 371 -18.23 26.32 11.84
CA ASP A 371 -18.29 26.76 13.23
C ASP A 371 -18.41 25.53 14.14
N PRO A 372 -17.38 25.20 14.94
CA PRO A 372 -17.36 24.02 15.79
C PRO A 372 -18.48 23.94 16.83
N ILE A 373 -19.12 25.05 17.15
CA ILE A 373 -20.17 25.14 18.15
C ILE A 373 -21.54 25.10 17.45
N LYS A 374 -21.71 25.80 16.33
CA LYS A 374 -23.02 25.89 15.65
C LYS A 374 -23.30 24.72 14.72
N ASP A 375 -22.27 24.16 14.09
CA ASP A 375 -22.45 23.18 13.03
C ASP A 375 -22.15 21.76 13.46
N LEU A 376 -21.54 21.56 14.61
CA LEU A 376 -21.06 20.25 15.06
C LEU A 376 -21.72 19.82 16.36
N ILE A 377 -22.01 18.53 16.49
CA ILE A 377 -22.58 17.95 17.70
C ILE A 377 -22.04 16.55 18.01
N PRO A 378 -21.66 16.23 19.26
CA PRO A 378 -21.17 14.90 19.60
C PRO A 378 -22.31 13.87 19.64
N VAL A 379 -22.11 12.74 18.97
CA VAL A 379 -23.04 11.61 18.91
C VAL A 379 -22.31 10.27 19.00
N CYS A 380 -22.93 9.24 19.57
CA CYS A 380 -22.36 7.89 19.56
C CYS A 380 -22.45 7.27 18.15
N PRO A 381 -21.62 6.27 17.81
CA PRO A 381 -21.67 5.59 16.51
C PRO A 381 -23.07 5.09 16.13
N ASN A 382 -23.81 4.52 17.10
CA ASN A 382 -25.16 4.01 16.85
C ASN A 382 -26.15 5.13 16.51
N CYS A 383 -26.15 6.23 17.28
CA CYS A 383 -27.01 7.37 16.98
C CYS A 383 -26.59 8.07 15.69
N HIS A 384 -25.29 8.12 15.39
CA HIS A 384 -24.79 8.67 14.13
C HIS A 384 -25.33 7.90 12.92
N ALA A 385 -25.30 6.57 12.98
CA ALA A 385 -25.89 5.71 11.96
C ALA A 385 -27.40 5.93 11.83
N MET A 386 -28.13 6.03 12.95
CA MET A 386 -29.57 6.28 12.92
C MET A 386 -29.93 7.65 12.33
N ILE A 387 -29.15 8.70 12.60
CA ILE A 387 -29.36 10.03 12.00
C ILE A 387 -29.32 9.96 10.47
N HIS A 388 -28.35 9.21 9.91
CA HIS A 388 -28.16 9.07 8.46
C HIS A 388 -28.94 7.92 7.83
N SER A 389 -29.85 7.29 8.56
CA SER A 389 -30.67 6.17 8.04
C SER A 389 -31.75 6.57 7.03
N LYS A 390 -31.99 7.87 6.81
CA LYS A 390 -32.88 8.40 5.76
C LYS A 390 -32.25 9.63 5.08
N ARG A 391 -32.79 10.04 3.93
CA ARG A 391 -32.48 11.32 3.27
C ARG A 391 -33.73 12.16 3.05
N PRO A 392 -33.72 13.46 3.40
CA PRO A 392 -32.70 14.17 4.18
C PRO A 392 -32.54 13.56 5.60
N ALA A 393 -31.32 13.55 6.12
CA ALA A 393 -30.99 12.98 7.43
C ALA A 393 -31.93 13.48 8.55
N PHE A 394 -32.19 12.61 9.54
CA PHE A 394 -32.96 13.01 10.71
C PHE A 394 -32.24 14.11 11.49
N SER A 395 -32.98 15.10 11.94
CA SER A 395 -32.51 16.02 12.96
C SER A 395 -32.27 15.28 14.28
N ILE A 396 -31.36 15.82 15.09
CA ILE A 396 -31.11 15.36 16.47
C ILE A 396 -32.42 15.29 17.28
N LYS A 397 -33.32 16.26 17.06
CA LYS A 397 -34.63 16.33 17.72
C LYS A 397 -35.53 15.16 17.31
N GLU A 398 -35.59 14.82 16.02
CA GLU A 398 -36.39 13.69 15.55
C GLU A 398 -35.92 12.36 16.16
N ILE A 399 -34.62 12.06 16.15
CA ILE A 399 -34.10 10.81 16.74
C ILE A 399 -34.38 10.75 18.24
N LYS A 400 -34.28 11.88 18.96
CA LYS A 400 -34.65 11.95 20.37
C LYS A 400 -36.11 11.59 20.61
N GLU A 401 -37.03 12.13 19.81
CA GLU A 401 -38.45 11.86 19.96
C GLU A 401 -38.82 10.42 19.60
N ILE A 402 -38.20 9.85 18.56
CA ILE A 402 -38.35 8.42 18.21
C ILE A 402 -37.92 7.54 19.39
N ARG A 403 -36.76 7.84 19.98
CA ARG A 403 -36.23 7.07 21.11
C ARG A 403 -37.12 7.16 22.35
N LYS A 404 -37.68 8.34 22.67
CA LYS A 404 -38.64 8.51 23.77
C LYS A 404 -39.94 7.76 23.53
N THR A 405 -40.46 7.78 22.30
CA THR A 405 -41.73 7.14 21.93
C THR A 405 -41.67 5.62 22.11
N ILE A 406 -40.52 5.01 21.83
CA ILE A 406 -40.30 3.57 22.01
C ILE A 406 -40.10 3.23 23.50
N TYR A 407 -39.37 4.05 24.25
CA TYR A 407 -39.17 3.84 25.69
C TYR A 407 -40.44 3.96 26.53
N ASN A 408 -41.47 4.67 26.05
CA ASN A 408 -42.77 4.78 26.73
C ASN A 408 -43.77 3.68 26.32
N LYS A 409 -43.38 2.79 25.39
CA LYS A 409 -44.19 1.65 24.93
C LYS A 409 -43.74 0.31 25.53
N VAL A 410 -42.60 0.29 26.20
CA VAL A 410 -42.02 -0.84 26.96
C VAL A 410 -42.13 -0.51 28.43
#